data_AF-A0AAD9XJY1-F1
#
_entry.id   AF-A0AAD9XJY1-F1
#
_cell.length_a   1.000
_cell.length_b   1.000
_cell.length_c   1.000
_cell.angle_alpha   90.00
_cell.angle_beta   90.00
_cell.angle_gamma   90.00
#
_symmetry.space_group_name_H-M   'P 1'
#
loop_
_entity.id
_entity.type
_entity.pdbx_description
1 polymer ?
#
loop_
_entity_poly.entity_id
_entity_poly.type
_entity_poly.pdbx_seq_one_letter_code
_entity_poly.pdbx_strand_id
1 'polypeptide(L)'
;MFIMEILKGNDRRCHEQFRMEKHVFIKLCDRLRSHGLTSTKGVRLEEGVGMFLMTLGHGIGNRIIQEQFQHSGETVSRQFGIVLKKMIMLAFDEIRPLEEYNEVPDYIRSNDKY
;
A
#
# COMPACT_ATOMS: atom_id res chain seq x y z
N MET A 1 11.73 10.17 -13.77
CA MET A 1 10.41 9.72 -13.30
C MET A 1 10.34 9.88 -11.80
N PHE A 2 9.27 10.51 -11.31
CA PHE A 2 9.07 10.91 -9.91
C PHE A 2 9.45 9.83 -8.89
N ILE A 3 9.05 8.57 -9.11
CA ILE A 3 9.38 7.46 -8.19
C ILE A 3 10.90 7.25 -8.01
N MET A 4 11.70 7.44 -9.06
CA MET A 4 13.16 7.32 -8.96
C MET A 4 13.77 8.46 -8.16
N GLU A 5 13.19 9.66 -8.22
CA GLU A 5 13.66 10.80 -7.43
C GLU A 5 13.37 10.61 -5.94
N ILE A 6 12.24 9.99 -5.60
CA ILE A 6 11.93 9.63 -4.22
C ILE A 6 12.86 8.52 -3.72
N LEU A 7 13.10 7.49 -4.54
CA LEU A 7 13.93 6.34 -4.15
C LEU A 7 15.43 6.62 -4.16
N LYS A 8 15.92 7.54 -4.98
CA LYS A 8 17.35 7.91 -5.02
C LYS A 8 17.68 9.19 -4.25
N GLY A 9 16.66 9.96 -3.88
CA GLY A 9 16.80 11.21 -3.14
C GLY A 9 16.86 11.03 -1.63
N ASN A 10 16.62 12.13 -0.92
CA ASN A 10 16.56 12.18 0.54
C ASN A 10 15.42 11.28 1.07
N ASP A 11 15.75 10.40 2.02
CA ASP A 11 14.82 9.45 2.62
C ASP A 11 13.58 10.10 3.23
N ARG A 12 13.70 11.36 3.70
CA ARG A 12 12.58 12.15 4.22
C ARG A 12 11.48 12.37 3.16
N ARG A 13 11.84 12.47 1.87
CA ARG A 13 10.86 12.64 0.79
C ARG A 13 9.92 11.44 0.68
N CYS A 14 10.41 10.23 0.99
CA CYS A 14 9.57 9.04 0.96
C CYS A 14 8.49 9.11 2.05
N HIS A 15 8.87 9.55 3.25
CA HIS A 15 7.91 9.78 4.33
C HIS A 15 6.92 10.90 4.01
N GLU A 16 7.41 12.01 3.45
CA GLU A 16 6.56 13.15 3.08
C GLU A 16 5.53 12.82 2.00
N GLN A 17 5.88 11.96 1.03
CA GLN A 17 4.99 11.62 -0.09
C GLN A 17 4.15 10.35 0.15
N PHE A 18 4.68 9.36 0.86
CA PHE A 18 4.05 8.04 1.00
C PHE A 18 3.63 7.71 2.44
N ARG A 19 3.85 8.63 3.39
CA ARG A 19 3.54 8.46 4.83
C ARG A 19 4.26 7.29 5.50
N MET A 20 5.38 6.85 4.92
CA MET A 20 6.21 5.77 5.46
C MET A 20 7.68 6.00 5.13
N GLU A 21 8.56 5.47 5.97
CA GLU A 21 10.00 5.52 5.69
C GLU A 21 10.33 4.71 4.44
N LYS A 22 11.41 5.11 3.77
CA LYS A 22 11.85 4.50 2.51
C LYS A 22 12.07 2.99 2.60
N HIS A 23 12.69 2.54 3.70
CA HIS A 23 12.95 1.12 3.90
C HIS A 23 11.63 0.33 4.06
N VAL A 24 10.62 0.91 4.71
CA VAL A 24 9.27 0.34 4.85
C VAL A 24 8.56 0.28 3.50
N PHE A 25 8.67 1.34 2.70
CA PHE A 25 8.12 1.37 1.34
C PHE A 25 8.70 0.28 0.45
N ILE A 26 10.02 0.09 0.48
CA ILE A 26 10.69 -0.98 -0.28
C ILE A 26 10.19 -2.35 0.18
N LYS A 27 10.12 -2.57 1.51
CA LYS A 27 9.62 -3.82 2.08
C LYS A 27 8.17 -4.11 1.68
N LEU A 28 7.32 -3.08 1.63
CA LEU A 28 5.94 -3.21 1.15
C LEU A 28 5.91 -3.60 -0.34
N CYS A 29 6.72 -2.95 -1.18
CA CYS A 29 6.83 -3.28 -2.60
C CYS A 29 7.26 -4.73 -2.82
N ASP A 30 8.25 -5.20 -2.06
CA ASP A 30 8.72 -6.58 -2.11
C ASP A 30 7.64 -7.56 -1.67
N ARG A 31 6.90 -7.24 -0.60
CA ARG A 31 5.82 -8.09 -0.11
C ARG A 31 4.67 -8.18 -1.10
N LEU A 32 4.28 -7.06 -1.72
CA LEU A 32 3.26 -7.04 -2.77
C LEU A 32 3.74 -7.80 -4.02
N ARG A 33 5.03 -7.74 -4.36
CA ARG A 33 5.62 -8.54 -5.44
C ARG A 33 5.48 -10.03 -5.16
N SER A 34 5.75 -10.48 -3.94
CA SER A 34 5.52 -11.88 -3.52
C SER A 34 4.05 -12.30 -3.60
N HIS A 35 3.12 -11.36 -3.44
CA HIS A 35 1.67 -11.59 -3.62
C HIS A 35 1.24 -11.46 -5.09
N GLY A 36 2.19 -11.41 -6.04
CA GLY A 36 1.93 -11.39 -7.47
C GLY A 36 1.52 -10.03 -8.01
N LEU A 37 1.87 -8.92 -7.34
CA LEU A 37 1.88 -7.61 -7.99
C LEU A 37 3.06 -7.56 -8.95
N THR A 38 2.82 -7.22 -10.21
CA THR A 38 3.85 -7.07 -11.24
C THR A 38 3.80 -5.70 -11.86
N SER A 39 4.90 -5.28 -12.50
CA SER A 39 4.89 -4.07 -13.33
C SER A 39 3.93 -4.25 -14.50
N THR A 40 3.30 -3.17 -14.94
CA THR A 40 2.41 -3.17 -16.11
C THR A 40 3.08 -2.41 -17.26
N LYS A 41 2.50 -2.48 -18.48
CA LYS A 41 3.08 -1.78 -19.64
C LYS A 41 3.14 -0.28 -19.36
N GLY A 42 4.36 0.24 -19.17
CA GLY A 42 4.62 1.66 -18.94
C GLY A 42 4.49 2.13 -17.49
N VAL A 43 4.24 1.26 -16.50
CA VAL A 43 4.21 1.63 -15.07
C VAL A 43 4.96 0.60 -14.24
N ARG A 44 5.94 1.06 -13.47
CA ARG A 44 6.71 0.21 -12.54
C ARG A 44 5.87 -0.17 -11.32
N LEU A 45 6.19 -1.29 -10.70
CA LEU A 45 5.52 -1.72 -9.46
C LEU A 45 5.57 -0.62 -8.40
N GLU A 46 6.76 -0.06 -8.14
CA GLU A 46 6.95 0.98 -7.12
C GLU A 46 6.15 2.24 -7.46
N GLU A 47 5.97 2.52 -8.75
CA GLU A 47 5.22 3.66 -9.24
C GLU A 47 3.72 3.50 -9.00
N GLY A 48 3.18 2.31 -9.31
CA GLY A 48 1.80 1.95 -8.98
C GLY A 48 1.51 2.05 -7.48
N VAL A 49 2.41 1.49 -6.65
CA VAL A 49 2.29 1.57 -5.19
C VAL A 49 2.40 3.01 -4.70
N GLY A 50 3.31 3.81 -5.26
CA GLY A 50 3.45 5.23 -4.94
C GLY A 50 2.19 6.05 -5.26
N MET A 51 1.58 5.83 -6.44
CA MET A 51 0.31 6.47 -6.82
C MET A 51 -0.80 6.15 -5.82
N PHE A 52 -0.92 4.87 -5.44
CA PHE A 52 -1.90 4.41 -4.45
C PHE A 52 -1.70 5.07 -3.08
N LEU A 53 -0.46 5.05 -2.56
CA LEU A 53 -0.12 5.63 -1.26
C LEU A 53 -0.29 7.14 -1.23
N MET A 54 0.05 7.86 -2.30
CA MET A 54 -0.17 9.30 -2.36
C MET A 54 -1.66 9.64 -2.36
N THR A 55 -2.46 8.89 -3.12
CA THR A 55 -3.92 9.06 -3.18
C THR A 55 -4.54 8.92 -1.78
N LEU A 56 -4.17 7.86 -1.03
CA LEU A 56 -4.73 7.61 0.31
C LEU A 56 -4.10 8.48 1.40
N GLY A 57 -2.77 8.60 1.41
CA GLY A 57 -2.01 9.28 2.46
C GLY A 57 -2.11 10.81 2.43
N HIS A 58 -2.54 11.39 1.31
CA HIS A 58 -2.80 12.82 1.18
C HIS A 58 -4.25 13.15 0.81
N GLY A 59 -5.08 12.16 0.49
CA GLY A 59 -6.45 12.39 0.04
C GLY A 59 -6.53 13.16 -1.28
N ILE A 60 -5.51 13.06 -2.13
CA ILE A 60 -5.44 13.81 -3.39
C ILE A 60 -6.12 13.07 -4.53
N GLY A 61 -6.81 13.82 -5.39
CA GLY A 61 -7.56 13.26 -6.50
C GLY A 61 -6.68 12.81 -7.68
N ASN A 62 -7.28 12.00 -8.55
CA ASN A 62 -6.64 11.43 -9.74
C ASN A 62 -5.91 12.48 -10.60
N ARG A 63 -6.48 13.69 -10.76
CA ARG A 63 -5.86 14.77 -11.56
C ARG A 63 -4.47 15.19 -11.05
N ILE A 64 -4.26 15.25 -9.73
CA ILE A 64 -2.96 15.62 -9.16
C ILE A 64 -1.95 14.49 -9.35
N ILE A 65 -2.40 13.24 -9.21
CA ILE A 65 -1.55 12.07 -9.44
C ILE A 65 -1.11 11.98 -10.90
N GLN A 66 -2.01 12.27 -11.85
CA GLN A 66 -1.68 12.34 -13.29
C GLN A 66 -0.54 13.32 -13.54
N GLU A 67 -0.62 14.52 -12.97
CA GLU A 67 0.41 15.53 -13.11
C GLU A 67 1.72 15.11 -12.44
N GLN A 68 1.66 14.51 -11.26
CA GLN A 68 2.87 14.15 -10.52
C GLN A 68 3.65 13.00 -11.18
N PHE A 69 2.94 11.98 -11.68
CA PHE A 69 3.52 10.77 -12.27
C PHE A 69 3.55 10.79 -13.80
N GLN A 70 2.99 11.82 -14.43
CA GLN A 70 2.96 11.98 -15.89
C GLN A 70 2.31 10.80 -16.60
N HIS A 71 1.19 10.33 -16.05
CA HIS A 71 0.37 9.24 -16.59
C HIS A 71 -1.07 9.69 -16.85
N SER A 72 -1.78 9.01 -17.75
CA SER A 72 -3.19 9.29 -18.01
C SER A 72 -4.05 8.93 -16.79
N GLY A 73 -5.20 9.60 -16.65
CA GLY A 73 -6.12 9.31 -15.56
C GLY A 73 -6.69 7.89 -15.56
N GLU A 74 -6.82 7.30 -16.75
CA GLU A 74 -7.14 5.88 -16.92
C GLU A 74 -6.07 5.01 -16.29
N THR A 75 -4.80 5.29 -16.57
CA THR A 75 -3.68 4.52 -16.02
C THR A 75 -3.59 4.68 -14.51
N VAL A 76 -3.76 5.90 -13.98
CA VAL A 76 -3.81 6.13 -12.52
C VAL A 76 -4.93 5.33 -11.87
N SER A 77 -6.15 5.37 -12.42
CA SER A 77 -7.30 4.63 -11.89
C SER A 77 -7.08 3.11 -11.92
N ARG A 78 -6.56 2.61 -13.05
CA ARG A 78 -6.24 1.19 -13.22
C ARG A 78 -5.19 0.72 -12.21
N GLN A 79 -4.11 1.47 -12.01
CA GLN A 79 -3.07 1.12 -11.04
C GLN A 79 -3.60 1.16 -9.61
N PHE A 80 -4.42 2.16 -9.26
CA PHE A 80 -5.07 2.23 -7.96
C PHE A 80 -5.87 0.95 -7.67
N GLY A 81 -6.71 0.50 -8.60
CA GLY A 81 -7.50 -0.73 -8.45
C GLY A 81 -6.66 -2.00 -8.34
N ILE A 82 -5.60 -2.13 -9.16
CA ILE A 82 -4.68 -3.28 -9.11
C ILE A 82 -3.97 -3.35 -7.75
N VAL A 83 -3.43 -2.23 -7.28
CA VAL A 83 -2.72 -2.16 -5.99
C VAL A 83 -3.68 -2.40 -4.83
N LEU A 84 -4.87 -1.79 -4.85
CA LEU A 84 -5.90 -2.00 -3.82
C LEU A 84 -6.23 -3.48 -3.65
N LYS A 85 -6.45 -4.20 -4.74
CA LYS A 85 -6.75 -5.64 -4.70
C LYS A 85 -5.63 -6.43 -4.04
N LYS A 86 -4.37 -6.11 -4.35
CA LYS A 86 -3.19 -6.77 -3.76
C LYS A 86 -2.97 -6.39 -2.31
N MET A 87 -3.24 -5.14 -1.93
CA MET A 87 -3.20 -4.69 -0.54
C MET A 87 -4.24 -5.41 0.32
N ILE A 88 -5.46 -5.62 -0.19
CA ILE A 88 -6.50 -6.38 0.52
C ILE A 88 -6.05 -7.83 0.75
N MET A 89 -5.52 -8.49 -0.28
CA MET A 89 -4.98 -9.86 -0.15
C MET A 89 -3.88 -9.92 0.91
N LEU A 90 -2.94 -8.97 0.86
CA LEU A 90 -1.87 -8.88 1.84
C LEU A 90 -2.40 -8.65 3.26
N ALA A 91 -3.40 -7.79 3.42
CA ALA A 91 -4.00 -7.51 4.73
C ALA A 91 -4.64 -8.76 5.36
N PHE A 92 -5.31 -9.58 4.55
CA PHE A 92 -5.84 -10.88 5.02
C PHE A 92 -4.74 -11.83 5.49
N ASP A 93 -3.54 -11.73 4.93
CA ASP A 93 -2.44 -12.60 5.31
C ASP A 93 -1.67 -12.11 6.54
N GLU A 94 -1.48 -10.79 6.68
CA GLU A 94 -0.65 -10.15 7.71
C GLU A 94 -1.42 -9.70 8.95
N ILE A 95 -2.67 -9.23 8.79
CA ILE A 95 -3.50 -8.67 9.88
C ILE A 95 -4.45 -9.76 10.40
N ARG A 96 -3.90 -10.94 10.68
CA ARG A 96 -4.64 -12.03 11.33
C ARG A 96 -4.43 -11.98 12.84
N PRO A 97 -5.47 -12.22 13.65
CA PRO A 97 -5.29 -12.45 15.08
C PRO A 97 -4.32 -13.62 15.28
N LEU A 98 -3.42 -13.50 16.25
CA LEU A 98 -2.65 -14.66 16.71
C LEU A 98 -3.65 -15.72 17.21
N GLU A 99 -3.33 -17.01 17.01
CA GLU A 99 -4.24 -18.11 17.35
C GLU A 99 -4.70 -18.07 18.82
N GLU A 100 -3.86 -17.54 19.71
CA GLU A 100 -4.15 -17.28 21.13
C GLU A 100 -5.32 -16.31 21.40
N TYR A 101 -5.71 -15.48 20.43
CA TYR A 101 -6.87 -14.60 20.54
C TYR A 101 -8.16 -15.21 19.96
N ASN A 102 -8.09 -16.41 19.38
CA ASN A 102 -9.28 -17.12 18.90
C ASN A 102 -10.00 -17.89 20.03
N GLU A 103 -9.32 -18.13 21.15
CA GLU A 103 -9.92 -18.79 22.31
C GLU A 103 -10.51 -17.75 23.26
N VAL A 104 -11.80 -17.90 23.57
CA VAL A 104 -12.45 -17.14 24.63
C VAL A 104 -11.81 -17.55 25.95
N PRO A 105 -11.16 -16.62 26.69
CA PRO A 105 -10.54 -16.93 27.98
C PRO A 105 -11.56 -17.52 28.96
N ASP A 106 -11.14 -18.53 29.73
CA ASP A 106 -12.02 -19.29 30.62
C ASP A 106 -12.82 -18.40 31.58
N TYR A 107 -12.26 -17.27 32.01
CA TYR A 107 -12.89 -16.33 32.93
C TYR A 107 -14.05 -15.51 32.35
N ILE A 108 -14.23 -15.47 31.02
CA ILE A 108 -15.42 -14.88 30.37
C ILE A 108 -16.29 -15.91 29.67
N ARG A 109 -15.85 -17.17 29.55
CA ARG A 109 -16.56 -18.24 28.81
C ARG A 109 -17.94 -18.58 29.38
N SER A 110 -18.17 -18.31 30.67
CA SER A 110 -19.42 -18.67 31.38
C SER A 110 -20.10 -17.49 32.07
N ASN A 111 -19.82 -16.26 31.62
CA ASN A 111 -20.37 -15.07 32.24
C ASN A 111 -21.62 -14.59 31.47
N ASP A 112 -22.82 -14.79 32.03
CA ASP A 112 -24.11 -14.39 31.44
C ASP A 112 -24.27 -12.88 31.18
N LYS A 113 -23.27 -12.05 31.54
CA LYS A 113 -23.24 -10.60 31.25
C LYS A 113 -22.59 -10.24 29.91
N TYR A 114 -21.94 -11.18 29.21
CA TYR A 114 -21.23 -10.96 27.95
C TYR A 114 -21.68 -11.91 26.84
#